data_AF-U5EN71-F1
#
_entry.id   AF-U5EN71-F1
#
_cell.length_a   1.000
_cell.length_b   1.000
_cell.length_c   1.000
_cell.angle_alpha   90.00
_cell.angle_beta   90.00
_cell.angle_gamma   90.00
#
_symmetry.space_group_name_H-M   'P 1'
#
loop_
_entity.id
_entity.type
_entity.pdbx_description
1 polymer ?
#
loop_
_entity_poly.entity_id
_entity_poly.type
_entity_poly.pdbx_seq_one_letter_code
_entity_poly.pdbx_strand_id
1 'polypeptide(L)'
;MSGNRPSLKDALVAGLTVPITDVERDAARTPPYPIPAAVVPLRDRVLEELVSRLPSAGDGPPTVTRVLSWPRDYRIEVELLGRSEGLFDFADATCALIAVDALTSDEVDTIAPFLPESCGFRRQLVLNRISAGDLAGARALAARIDDGYGWRAYRDIGFALADRGDAEGFFAAWKRYAAGQDRAGMAVLKEHLVAGVARHQDWNAAVAVAADKRIGPTFVGHAFTGFVEAADVDGLWRVLAGPAKGLLPELGESALLAATIRKATPHNPERNHPRLDAVVDRLIAIDPTADKAVMRGRDSELFDLWSAIGEQRTLDRVRKAVRTPAYKRELTILPREIRTNHDRRG
;
A
#
# COMPACT_ATOMS: atom_id res chain seq x y z
N MET A 1 13.25 -19.34 42.11
CA MET A 1 14.47 -19.71 41.37
C MET A 1 14.41 -19.02 40.02
N SER A 2 15.02 -17.85 39.89
CA SER A 2 15.17 -17.14 38.62
C SER A 2 16.18 -17.92 37.77
N GLY A 3 15.66 -18.90 37.01
CA GLY A 3 16.45 -19.59 36.00
C GLY A 3 17.07 -18.56 35.07
N ASN A 4 18.36 -18.75 34.76
CA ASN A 4 19.14 -17.83 33.94
C ASN A 4 18.48 -17.70 32.56
N ARG A 5 17.66 -16.66 32.37
CA ARG A 5 16.91 -16.44 31.13
C ARG A 5 17.92 -16.09 30.03
N PRO A 6 17.93 -16.80 28.89
CA PRO A 6 18.89 -16.53 27.83
C PRO A 6 18.76 -15.08 27.36
N SER A 7 19.89 -14.48 26.96
CA SER A 7 19.85 -13.16 26.30
C SER A 7 19.01 -13.24 25.02
N LEU A 8 18.51 -12.10 24.54
CA LEU A 8 17.69 -12.07 23.32
C LEU A 8 18.45 -12.65 22.12
N LYS A 9 19.70 -12.22 21.93
CA LYS A 9 20.61 -12.75 20.92
C LYS A 9 20.76 -14.27 21.06
N ASP A 10 21.05 -14.77 22.26
CA ASP A 10 21.26 -16.21 22.45
C ASP A 10 19.98 -17.02 22.17
N ALA A 11 18.81 -16.47 22.51
CA ALA A 11 17.53 -17.09 22.20
C ALA A 11 17.28 -17.16 20.68
N LEU A 12 17.62 -16.10 19.93
CA LEU A 12 17.53 -16.08 18.47
C LEU A 12 18.49 -17.06 17.81
N VAL A 13 19.77 -17.05 18.20
CA VAL A 13 20.78 -17.98 17.66
C VAL A 13 20.39 -19.42 17.97
N ALA A 14 19.99 -19.71 19.20
CA ALA A 14 19.51 -21.04 19.56
C ALA A 14 18.29 -21.43 18.71
N GLY A 15 17.29 -20.55 18.59
CA GLY A 15 16.08 -20.80 17.79
C GLY A 15 16.36 -21.06 16.30
N LEU A 16 17.27 -20.30 15.70
CA LEU A 16 17.69 -20.45 14.30
C LEU A 16 18.53 -21.71 14.05
N THR A 17 19.18 -22.24 15.09
CA THR A 17 20.07 -23.40 14.97
C THR A 17 19.48 -24.69 15.54
N VAL A 18 18.28 -24.64 16.13
CA VAL A 18 17.61 -25.85 16.64
C VAL A 18 17.40 -26.83 15.47
N PRO A 19 17.94 -28.06 15.57
CA PRO A 19 17.70 -29.08 14.56
C PRO A 19 16.21 -29.45 14.55
N ILE A 20 15.57 -29.32 13.40
CA ILE A 20 14.18 -29.74 13.18
C ILE A 20 14.22 -31.16 12.61
N THR A 21 13.55 -32.08 13.30
CA THR A 21 13.41 -33.47 12.85
C THR A 21 12.50 -33.58 11.63
N ASP A 22 12.62 -34.66 10.85
CA ASP A 22 11.74 -34.88 9.70
C ASP A 22 10.26 -35.00 10.11
N VAL A 23 9.99 -35.55 11.30
CA VAL A 23 8.64 -35.63 11.89
C VAL A 23 8.06 -34.24 12.15
N GLU A 24 8.85 -33.33 12.73
CA GLU A 24 8.42 -31.95 12.98
C GLU A 24 8.24 -31.18 11.66
N ARG A 25 9.11 -31.41 10.68
CA ARG A 25 8.98 -30.81 9.35
C ARG A 25 7.70 -31.25 8.64
N ASP A 26 7.35 -32.53 8.73
CA ASP A 26 6.12 -33.06 8.13
C ASP A 26 4.87 -32.59 8.87
N ALA A 27 4.92 -32.50 10.20
CA ALA A 27 3.82 -31.95 10.98
C ALA A 27 3.60 -30.45 10.71
N ALA A 28 4.66 -29.70 10.39
CA ALA A 28 4.58 -28.30 9.99
C ALA A 28 4.02 -28.07 8.56
N ARG A 29 3.52 -29.08 7.87
CA ARG A 29 2.88 -28.92 6.54
C ARG A 29 1.41 -28.54 6.61
N THR A 30 0.73 -28.80 7.73
CA THR A 30 -0.70 -28.57 7.90
C THR A 30 -1.00 -27.88 9.23
N PRO A 31 -1.87 -26.86 9.25
CA PRO A 31 -2.31 -26.25 10.50
C PRO A 31 -3.03 -27.27 11.41
N PRO A 32 -2.88 -27.19 12.74
CA PRO A 32 -2.07 -26.22 13.48
C PRO A 32 -0.58 -26.57 13.42
N TYR A 33 0.28 -25.60 13.09
CA TYR A 33 1.72 -25.82 12.94
C TYR A 33 2.37 -26.05 14.31
N PRO A 34 2.80 -27.29 14.65
CA PRO A 34 3.30 -27.56 15.98
C PRO A 34 4.68 -26.92 16.19
N ILE A 35 4.86 -26.28 17.35
CA ILE A 35 6.15 -25.74 17.77
C ILE A 35 6.86 -26.80 18.61
N PRO A 36 8.09 -27.21 18.28
CA PRO A 36 8.87 -28.13 19.09
C PRO A 36 8.95 -27.68 20.56
N ALA A 37 8.72 -28.59 21.51
CA ALA A 37 8.71 -28.26 22.94
C ALA A 37 10.03 -27.61 23.41
N ALA A 38 11.16 -28.01 22.80
CA ALA A 38 12.47 -27.44 23.08
C ALA A 38 12.60 -25.96 22.65
N VAL A 39 11.77 -25.52 21.71
CA VAL A 39 11.78 -24.17 21.12
C VAL A 39 10.84 -23.21 21.85
N VAL A 40 9.81 -23.74 22.54
CA VAL A 40 8.79 -22.92 23.23
C VAL A 40 9.40 -21.85 24.14
N PRO A 41 10.37 -22.15 25.04
CA PRO A 41 10.94 -21.12 25.91
C PRO A 41 11.69 -20.02 25.14
N LEU A 42 12.30 -20.36 24.00
CA LEU A 42 13.02 -19.42 23.13
C LEU A 42 12.04 -18.51 22.39
N ARG A 43 10.99 -19.10 21.81
CA ARG A 43 9.89 -18.38 21.16
C ARG A 43 9.25 -17.40 22.14
N ASP A 44 8.88 -17.86 23.33
CA ASP A 44 8.16 -17.04 24.30
C ASP A 44 9.03 -15.86 24.77
N ARG A 45 10.35 -16.06 24.93
CA ARG A 45 11.30 -14.96 25.20
C ARG A 45 11.29 -13.89 24.11
N VAL A 46 11.31 -14.32 22.85
CA VAL A 46 11.35 -13.45 21.68
C VAL A 46 10.01 -12.72 21.49
N LEU A 47 8.89 -13.44 21.63
CA LEU A 47 7.55 -12.84 21.56
C LEU A 47 7.32 -11.82 22.67
N GLU A 48 7.76 -12.10 23.89
CA GLU A 48 7.66 -11.12 24.98
C GLU A 48 8.41 -9.83 24.65
N GLU A 49 9.61 -9.94 24.06
CA GLU A 49 10.36 -8.76 23.62
C GLU A 49 9.60 -7.99 22.53
N LEU A 50 9.13 -8.70 21.49
CA LEU A 50 8.39 -8.10 20.39
C LEU A 50 7.12 -7.37 20.87
N VAL A 51 6.34 -8.01 21.73
CA VAL A 51 5.11 -7.46 22.30
C VAL A 51 5.42 -6.27 23.21
N SER A 52 6.47 -6.34 24.03
CA SER A 52 6.86 -5.23 24.92
C SER A 52 7.24 -3.95 24.17
N ARG A 53 7.61 -4.07 22.88
CA ARG A 53 7.99 -2.97 21.99
C ARG A 53 6.86 -2.48 21.09
N LEU A 54 5.67 -3.06 21.19
CA LEU A 54 4.51 -2.51 20.48
C LEU A 54 4.25 -1.08 20.96
N PRO A 55 4.05 -0.12 20.06
CA PRO A 55 3.74 1.24 20.46
C PRO A 55 2.36 1.28 21.13
N SER A 56 2.20 2.18 22.10
CA SER A 56 0.92 2.36 22.81
C SER A 56 -0.20 2.89 21.90
N ALA A 57 0.15 3.50 20.76
CA ALA A 57 -0.77 3.94 19.71
C ALA A 57 -0.12 3.77 18.33
N GLY A 58 -0.94 3.49 17.30
CA GLY A 58 -0.48 3.25 15.92
C GLY A 58 0.10 1.86 15.70
N ASP A 59 0.65 1.63 14.50
CA ASP A 59 1.02 0.29 14.02
C ASP A 59 2.52 -0.02 14.08
N GLY A 60 3.34 0.97 14.47
CA GLY A 60 4.80 0.83 14.60
C GLY A 60 5.55 1.04 13.28
N PRO A 61 6.87 0.80 13.25
CA PRO A 61 7.68 1.05 12.05
C PRO A 61 7.39 0.05 10.92
N PRO A 62 7.63 0.44 9.66
CA PRO A 62 7.62 -0.50 8.54
C PRO A 62 8.62 -1.63 8.75
N THR A 63 8.13 -2.86 8.62
CA THR A 63 8.86 -4.10 8.87
C THR A 63 8.83 -4.99 7.63
N VAL A 64 10.01 -5.49 7.23
CA VAL A 64 10.19 -6.45 6.14
C VAL A 64 10.91 -7.68 6.68
N THR A 65 10.19 -8.80 6.69
CA THR A 65 10.71 -10.07 7.20
C THR A 65 11.27 -10.97 6.10
N ARG A 66 10.83 -10.77 4.84
CA ARG A 66 11.30 -11.50 3.67
C ARG A 66 11.85 -10.58 2.59
N VAL A 67 12.93 -10.99 1.93
CA VAL A 67 13.65 -10.14 0.97
C VAL A 67 12.77 -9.58 -0.17
N LEU A 68 11.79 -10.37 -0.63
CA LEU A 68 10.86 -9.99 -1.70
C LEU A 68 9.48 -9.48 -1.25
N SER A 69 9.14 -9.55 0.04
CA SER A 69 7.80 -9.15 0.51
C SER A 69 7.65 -7.62 0.53
N TRP A 70 6.41 -7.14 0.54
CA TRP A 70 6.15 -5.74 0.83
C TRP A 70 6.36 -5.46 2.32
N PRO A 71 6.89 -4.28 2.71
CA PRO A 71 6.90 -3.88 4.11
C PRO A 71 5.48 -3.87 4.67
N ARG A 72 5.35 -4.25 5.94
CA ARG A 72 4.09 -4.25 6.70
C ARG A 72 4.30 -3.49 7.99
N ASP A 73 3.23 -3.08 8.63
CA ASP A 73 3.36 -2.46 9.95
C ASP A 73 3.85 -3.48 10.98
N TYR A 74 4.75 -3.03 11.86
CA TYR A 74 5.33 -3.86 12.92
C TYR A 74 4.28 -4.62 13.73
N ARG A 75 3.17 -3.97 14.10
CA ARG A 75 2.07 -4.59 14.85
C ARG A 75 1.50 -5.82 14.14
N ILE A 76 1.29 -5.74 12.83
CA ILE A 76 0.78 -6.86 12.03
C ILE A 76 1.76 -8.02 12.08
N GLU A 77 3.07 -7.75 12.01
CA GLU A 77 4.08 -8.80 12.07
C GLU A 77 4.13 -9.48 13.45
N VAL A 78 4.06 -8.71 14.53
CA VAL A 78 3.99 -9.26 15.90
C VAL A 78 2.73 -10.10 16.10
N GLU A 79 1.59 -9.65 15.58
CA GLU A 79 0.33 -10.42 15.61
C GLU A 79 0.44 -11.74 14.85
N LEU A 80 1.09 -11.76 13.68
CA LEU A 80 1.31 -12.97 12.89
C LEU A 80 2.22 -13.98 13.63
N LEU A 81 3.33 -13.51 14.19
CA LEU A 81 4.26 -14.32 14.97
C LEU A 81 3.63 -14.84 16.28
N GLY A 82 2.69 -14.08 16.85
CA GLY A 82 2.00 -14.43 18.09
C GLY A 82 0.89 -15.49 17.95
N ARG A 83 0.46 -15.83 16.73
CA ARG A 83 -0.66 -16.77 16.52
C ARG A 83 -0.32 -18.15 17.06
N SER A 84 -1.22 -18.71 17.88
CA SER A 84 -1.07 -20.06 18.44
C SER A 84 -1.14 -21.16 17.38
N GLU A 85 -1.87 -20.92 16.29
CA GLU A 85 -2.01 -21.85 15.17
C GLU A 85 -1.02 -21.57 14.02
N GLY A 86 -0.25 -20.48 14.11
CA GLY A 86 0.68 -20.02 13.08
C GLY A 86 2.09 -20.61 13.25
N LEU A 87 2.86 -20.65 12.17
CA LEU A 87 4.28 -21.00 12.23
C LEU A 87 5.06 -19.81 12.78
N PHE A 88 5.72 -20.00 13.93
CA PHE A 88 6.68 -19.03 14.45
C PHE A 88 8.03 -19.20 13.74
N ASP A 89 8.54 -18.13 13.14
CA ASP A 89 9.82 -18.12 12.42
C ASP A 89 10.80 -17.15 13.09
N PHE A 90 11.95 -17.66 13.54
CA PHE A 90 12.97 -16.85 14.21
C PHE A 90 13.66 -15.84 13.28
N ALA A 91 13.72 -16.09 11.98
CA ALA A 91 14.28 -15.15 11.03
C ALA A 91 13.32 -13.96 10.82
N ASP A 92 12.02 -14.23 10.75
CA ASP A 92 10.99 -13.17 10.69
C ASP A 92 10.99 -12.35 11.99
N ALA A 93 11.05 -13.02 13.14
CA ALA A 93 11.16 -12.36 14.44
C ALA A 93 12.45 -11.52 14.57
N THR A 94 13.58 -11.99 14.03
CA THR A 94 14.84 -11.22 14.00
C THR A 94 14.68 -9.93 13.20
N CYS A 95 14.08 -9.99 12.01
CA CYS A 95 13.79 -8.80 11.21
C CYS A 95 12.88 -7.82 11.95
N ALA A 96 11.82 -8.30 12.60
CA ALA A 96 10.93 -7.47 13.39
C ALA A 96 11.66 -6.79 14.57
N LEU A 97 12.52 -7.52 15.28
CA LEU A 97 13.35 -6.96 16.35
C LEU A 97 14.35 -5.91 15.84
N ILE A 98 14.93 -6.10 14.65
CA ILE A 98 15.76 -5.08 13.99
C ILE A 98 14.92 -3.84 13.70
N ALA A 99 13.69 -3.97 13.23
CA ALA A 99 12.82 -2.83 12.89
C ALA A 99 12.56 -1.87 14.07
N VAL A 100 12.64 -2.37 15.31
CA VAL A 100 12.45 -1.61 16.55
C VAL A 100 13.74 -1.43 17.36
N ASP A 101 14.89 -1.55 16.69
CA ASP A 101 16.24 -1.38 17.25
C ASP A 101 16.44 -2.16 18.56
N ALA A 102 15.89 -3.38 18.62
CA ALA A 102 16.02 -4.28 19.78
C ALA A 102 17.35 -5.04 19.81
N LEU A 103 18.07 -5.01 18.69
CA LEU A 103 19.37 -5.66 18.51
C LEU A 103 20.40 -4.59 18.14
N THR A 104 21.55 -4.63 18.79
CA THR A 104 22.72 -3.83 18.43
C THR A 104 23.35 -4.33 17.12
N SER A 105 24.18 -3.51 16.48
CA SER A 105 24.88 -3.92 15.25
C SER A 105 25.73 -5.18 15.43
N ASP A 106 26.44 -5.29 16.57
CA ASP A 106 27.26 -6.47 16.87
C ASP A 106 26.41 -7.74 17.07
N GLU A 107 25.22 -7.61 17.65
CA GLU A 107 24.27 -8.72 17.78
C GLU A 107 23.72 -9.15 16.43
N VAL A 108 23.36 -8.20 15.57
CA VAL A 108 22.91 -8.48 14.21
C VAL A 108 24.01 -9.19 13.41
N ASP A 109 25.25 -8.72 13.49
CA ASP A 109 26.40 -9.35 12.80
C ASP A 109 26.66 -10.76 13.32
N THR A 110 26.40 -11.02 14.62
CA THR A 110 26.51 -12.36 15.21
C THR A 110 25.38 -13.30 14.73
N ILE A 111 24.17 -12.78 14.55
CA ILE A 111 22.99 -13.57 14.13
C ILE A 111 23.00 -13.82 12.62
N ALA A 112 23.49 -12.87 11.82
CA ALA A 112 23.42 -12.86 10.37
C ALA A 112 23.86 -14.17 9.67
N PRO A 113 24.92 -14.88 10.10
CA PRO A 113 25.33 -16.14 9.49
C PRO A 113 24.30 -17.27 9.61
N PHE A 114 23.36 -17.17 10.55
CA PHE A 114 22.31 -18.18 10.80
C PHE A 114 20.98 -17.84 10.10
N LEU A 115 20.87 -16.66 9.49
CA LEU A 115 19.64 -16.25 8.81
C LEU A 115 19.57 -16.86 7.40
N PRO A 116 18.39 -17.35 6.98
CA PRO A 116 18.21 -17.88 5.64
C PRO A 116 18.36 -16.77 4.58
N GLU A 117 18.73 -17.13 3.36
CA GLU A 117 18.87 -16.19 2.25
C GLU A 117 17.58 -15.41 1.95
N SER A 118 16.42 -16.01 2.22
CA SER A 118 15.11 -15.36 2.05
C SER A 118 14.78 -14.30 3.11
N CYS A 119 15.59 -14.19 4.17
CA CYS A 119 15.40 -13.25 5.27
C CYS A 119 15.57 -11.80 4.82
N GLY A 120 14.68 -10.92 5.29
CA GLY A 120 14.66 -9.50 4.96
C GLY A 120 15.67 -8.62 5.71
N PHE A 121 16.50 -9.16 6.61
CA PHE A 121 17.22 -8.36 7.61
C PHE A 121 18.08 -7.24 7.01
N ARG A 122 18.82 -7.51 5.92
CA ARG A 122 19.65 -6.48 5.24
C ARG A 122 18.79 -5.34 4.71
N ARG A 123 17.63 -5.67 4.13
CA ARG A 123 16.65 -4.70 3.64
C ARG A 123 15.97 -3.96 4.79
N GLN A 124 15.71 -4.62 5.92
CA GLN A 124 15.21 -3.96 7.12
C GLN A 124 16.20 -2.89 7.63
N LEU A 125 17.50 -3.17 7.63
CA LEU A 125 18.51 -2.16 7.99
C LEU A 125 18.46 -0.93 7.06
N VAL A 126 18.18 -1.14 5.76
CA VAL A 126 17.94 -0.03 4.82
C VAL A 126 16.68 0.76 5.20
N LEU A 127 15.57 0.09 5.54
CA LEU A 127 14.33 0.74 6.00
C LEU A 127 14.52 1.54 7.29
N ASN A 128 15.33 1.05 8.24
CA ASN A 128 15.64 1.80 9.46
C ASN A 128 16.39 3.10 9.12
N ARG A 129 17.35 3.06 8.19
CA ARG A 129 18.05 4.27 7.71
C ARG A 129 17.12 5.24 7.00
N ILE A 130 16.21 4.73 6.16
CA ILE A 130 15.18 5.55 5.50
C ILE A 130 14.30 6.24 6.55
N SER A 131 13.84 5.50 7.56
CA SER A 131 12.98 6.00 8.65
C SER A 131 13.70 7.05 9.50
N ALA A 132 15.01 6.91 9.68
CA ALA A 132 15.86 7.91 10.33
C ALA A 132 16.20 9.13 9.43
N GLY A 133 15.71 9.15 8.18
CA GLY A 133 16.00 10.21 7.20
C GLY A 133 17.36 10.11 6.50
N ASP A 134 18.16 9.09 6.81
CA ASP A 134 19.52 8.87 6.31
C ASP A 134 19.51 8.11 4.97
N LEU A 135 19.13 8.80 3.89
CA LEU A 135 19.12 8.21 2.54
C LEU A 135 20.53 7.87 2.03
N ALA A 136 21.58 8.56 2.49
CA ALA A 136 22.95 8.26 2.10
C ALA A 136 23.40 6.92 2.71
N GLY A 137 23.15 6.71 4.01
CA GLY A 137 23.38 5.45 4.70
C GLY A 137 22.53 4.32 4.12
N ALA A 138 21.26 4.57 3.81
CA ALA A 138 20.39 3.60 3.15
C ALA A 138 20.97 3.12 1.81
N ARG A 139 21.47 4.04 0.97
CA ARG A 139 22.15 3.72 -0.30
C ARG A 139 23.44 2.93 -0.07
N ALA A 140 24.24 3.31 0.94
CA ALA A 140 25.48 2.62 1.26
C ALA A 140 25.24 1.17 1.71
N LEU A 141 24.17 0.92 2.49
CA LEU A 141 23.75 -0.43 2.87
C LEU A 141 23.20 -1.21 1.68
N ALA A 142 22.30 -0.62 0.89
CA ALA A 142 21.72 -1.27 -0.29
C ALA A 142 22.80 -1.69 -1.31
N ALA A 143 23.88 -0.93 -1.44
CA ALA A 143 25.01 -1.27 -2.32
C ALA A 143 25.81 -2.51 -1.88
N ARG A 144 25.68 -2.94 -0.61
CA ARG A 144 26.36 -4.13 -0.06
C ARG A 144 25.50 -5.40 -0.14
N ILE A 145 24.26 -5.27 -0.59
CA ILE A 145 23.34 -6.40 -0.75
C ILE A 145 23.65 -7.08 -2.09
N ASP A 146 24.45 -8.14 -2.04
CA ASP A 146 24.93 -8.89 -3.22
C ASP A 146 24.30 -10.29 -3.34
N ASP A 147 22.99 -10.37 -3.09
CA ASP A 147 22.19 -11.61 -3.17
C ASP A 147 21.29 -11.64 -4.41
N GLY A 148 21.52 -10.75 -5.38
CA GLY A 148 20.66 -10.58 -6.56
C GLY A 148 19.32 -9.88 -6.28
N TYR A 149 18.99 -9.59 -5.02
CA TYR A 149 17.76 -8.92 -4.59
C TYR A 149 17.96 -7.50 -4.08
N GLY A 150 19.20 -6.98 -4.09
CA GLY A 150 19.51 -5.59 -3.68
C GLY A 150 18.66 -4.51 -4.37
N TRP A 151 18.12 -4.79 -5.56
CA TRP A 151 17.18 -3.91 -6.25
C TRP A 151 15.90 -3.61 -5.43
N ARG A 152 15.45 -4.52 -4.54
CA ARG A 152 14.31 -4.27 -3.65
C ARG A 152 14.62 -3.17 -2.63
N ALA A 153 15.81 -3.19 -2.04
CA ALA A 153 16.24 -2.12 -1.14
C ALA A 153 16.35 -0.77 -1.86
N TYR A 154 16.83 -0.76 -3.11
CA TYR A 154 16.80 0.46 -3.93
C TYR A 154 15.38 0.92 -4.25
N ARG A 155 14.39 0.03 -4.38
CA ARG A 155 12.99 0.44 -4.55
C ARG A 155 12.41 1.06 -3.29
N ASP A 156 12.77 0.60 -2.09
CA ASP A 156 12.36 1.27 -0.84
C ASP A 156 12.93 2.70 -0.78
N ILE A 157 14.19 2.87 -1.17
CA ILE A 157 14.81 4.20 -1.34
C ILE A 157 14.04 5.01 -2.39
N GLY A 158 13.64 4.38 -3.50
CA GLY A 158 12.81 4.97 -4.53
C GLY A 158 11.47 5.47 -4.00
N PHE A 159 10.78 4.70 -3.16
CA PHE A 159 9.54 5.12 -2.50
C PHE A 159 9.79 6.32 -1.58
N ALA A 160 10.85 6.30 -0.77
CA ALA A 160 11.20 7.43 0.08
C ALA A 160 11.52 8.71 -0.71
N LEU A 161 12.14 8.59 -1.89
CA LEU A 161 12.40 9.72 -2.80
C LEU A 161 11.09 10.21 -3.44
N ALA A 162 10.26 9.27 -3.91
CA ALA A 162 8.95 9.56 -4.47
C ALA A 162 8.06 10.30 -3.46
N ASP A 163 8.00 9.85 -2.21
CA ASP A 163 7.17 10.47 -1.17
C ASP A 163 7.57 11.90 -0.86
N ARG A 164 8.86 12.25 -1.05
CA ARG A 164 9.42 13.61 -0.94
C ARG A 164 9.30 14.43 -2.23
N GLY A 165 8.79 13.84 -3.31
CA GLY A 165 8.77 14.44 -4.65
C GLY A 165 10.15 14.63 -5.27
N ASP A 166 11.19 13.91 -4.81
CA ASP A 166 12.57 14.04 -5.33
C ASP A 166 12.75 13.25 -6.63
N ALA A 167 12.27 13.82 -7.74
CA ALA A 167 12.38 13.21 -9.06
C ALA A 167 13.84 13.05 -9.54
N GLU A 168 14.71 14.01 -9.23
CA GLU A 168 16.12 13.96 -9.63
C GLU A 168 16.83 12.79 -8.94
N GLY A 169 16.75 12.73 -7.61
CA GLY A 169 17.30 11.64 -6.81
C GLY A 169 16.71 10.30 -7.19
N PHE A 170 15.41 10.25 -7.49
CA PHE A 170 14.75 9.04 -7.98
C PHE A 170 15.35 8.55 -9.30
N PHE A 171 15.53 9.44 -10.28
CA PHE A 171 16.06 9.06 -11.59
C PHE A 171 17.56 8.73 -11.55
N ALA A 172 18.31 9.29 -10.62
CA ALA A 172 19.72 8.95 -10.41
C ALA A 172 19.93 7.46 -10.05
N ALA A 173 18.96 6.82 -9.39
CA ALA A 173 19.01 5.40 -9.03
C ALA A 173 18.24 4.48 -10.00
N TRP A 174 17.69 5.00 -11.10
CA TRP A 174 16.77 4.29 -12.00
C TRP A 174 17.24 2.88 -12.42
N LYS A 175 18.51 2.73 -12.81
CA LYS A 175 19.07 1.44 -13.25
C LYS A 175 19.07 0.39 -12.13
N ARG A 176 19.13 0.81 -10.87
CA ARG A 176 19.20 -0.07 -9.70
C ARG A 176 17.83 -0.60 -9.29
N TYR A 177 16.73 0.00 -9.74
CA TYR A 177 15.37 -0.50 -9.46
C TYR A 177 15.04 -1.79 -10.21
N ALA A 178 15.87 -2.17 -11.20
CA ALA A 178 15.72 -3.38 -12.01
C ALA A 178 14.27 -3.55 -12.51
N ALA A 179 13.77 -2.59 -13.29
CA ALA A 179 12.37 -2.54 -13.72
C ALA A 179 11.86 -3.82 -14.41
N GLY A 180 12.75 -4.63 -15.00
CA GLY A 180 12.41 -5.91 -15.61
C GLY A 180 12.04 -7.03 -14.63
N GLN A 181 12.51 -6.97 -13.37
CA GLN A 181 12.32 -8.04 -12.37
C GLN A 181 10.91 -8.08 -11.79
N ASP A 182 10.25 -6.92 -11.68
CA ASP A 182 8.89 -6.79 -11.15
C ASP A 182 8.25 -5.55 -11.77
N ARG A 183 7.46 -5.78 -12.83
CA ARG A 183 6.78 -4.72 -13.59
C ARG A 183 5.64 -4.09 -12.80
N ALA A 184 4.91 -4.88 -12.01
CA ALA A 184 3.78 -4.40 -11.22
C ALA A 184 4.27 -3.46 -10.10
N GLY A 185 5.27 -3.87 -9.33
CA GLY A 185 5.86 -3.01 -8.31
C GLY A 185 6.54 -1.77 -8.89
N MET A 186 7.08 -1.83 -10.11
CA MET A 186 7.61 -0.64 -10.79
C MET A 186 6.49 0.32 -11.20
N ALA A 187 5.31 -0.19 -11.61
CA ALA A 187 4.16 0.67 -11.91
C ALA A 187 3.70 1.43 -10.67
N VAL A 188 3.58 0.74 -9.52
CA VAL A 188 3.26 1.36 -8.23
C VAL A 188 4.29 2.43 -7.87
N LEU A 189 5.58 2.14 -8.02
CA LEU A 189 6.64 3.11 -7.71
C LEU A 189 6.58 4.36 -8.60
N LYS A 190 6.21 4.22 -9.88
CA LYS A 190 6.01 5.36 -10.80
C LYS A 190 4.81 6.21 -10.41
N GLU A 191 3.70 5.58 -10.06
CA GLU A 191 2.52 6.25 -9.53
C GLU A 191 2.88 7.09 -8.30
N HIS A 192 3.57 6.49 -7.32
CA HIS A 192 4.02 7.18 -6.12
C HIS A 192 4.92 8.38 -6.44
N LEU A 193 5.84 8.26 -7.42
CA LEU A 193 6.68 9.38 -7.82
C LEU A 193 5.86 10.54 -8.37
N VAL A 194 4.95 10.27 -9.32
CA VAL A 194 4.15 11.34 -9.94
C VAL A 194 3.24 12.00 -8.90
N ALA A 195 2.58 11.20 -8.04
CA ALA A 195 1.75 11.73 -6.96
C ALA A 195 2.57 12.54 -5.93
N GLY A 196 3.75 12.07 -5.54
CA GLY A 196 4.61 12.78 -4.62
C GLY A 196 5.15 14.09 -5.17
N VAL A 197 5.54 14.13 -6.45
CA VAL A 197 5.88 15.39 -7.13
C VAL A 197 4.67 16.33 -7.15
N ALA A 198 3.46 15.83 -7.43
CA ALA A 198 2.25 16.65 -7.42
C ALA A 198 2.00 17.29 -6.05
N ARG A 199 2.17 16.51 -4.97
CA ARG A 199 2.00 16.97 -3.59
C ARG A 199 3.00 18.06 -3.19
N HIS A 200 4.25 17.97 -3.66
CA HIS A 200 5.33 18.85 -3.20
C HIS A 200 5.69 19.98 -4.16
N GLN A 201 5.40 19.84 -5.45
CA GLN A 201 5.87 20.74 -6.51
C GLN A 201 4.77 21.14 -7.49
N ASP A 202 3.51 20.78 -7.25
CA ASP A 202 2.34 20.99 -8.12
C ASP A 202 2.13 19.98 -9.26
N TRP A 203 0.92 20.01 -9.82
CA TRP A 203 0.48 19.10 -10.87
C TRP A 203 1.25 19.28 -12.18
N ASN A 204 1.73 20.50 -12.50
CA ASN A 204 2.43 20.78 -13.74
C ASN A 204 3.83 20.14 -13.71
N ALA A 205 4.54 20.26 -12.58
CA ALA A 205 5.79 19.54 -12.37
C ALA A 205 5.59 18.02 -12.48
N ALA A 206 4.50 17.48 -11.93
CA ALA A 206 4.17 16.06 -12.00
C ALA A 206 3.84 15.59 -13.44
N VAL A 207 3.13 16.41 -14.23
CA VAL A 207 2.90 16.15 -15.66
C VAL A 207 4.23 16.08 -16.42
N ALA A 208 5.18 16.98 -16.13
CA ALA A 208 6.51 16.95 -16.75
C ALA A 208 7.26 15.64 -16.41
N VAL A 209 7.13 15.14 -15.19
CA VAL A 209 7.70 13.83 -14.80
C VAL A 209 7.02 12.67 -15.52
N ALA A 210 5.69 12.70 -15.68
CA ALA A 210 4.95 11.67 -16.42
C ALA A 210 5.31 11.66 -17.93
N ALA A 211 5.75 12.79 -18.49
CA ALA A 211 6.23 12.89 -19.86
C ALA A 211 7.59 12.21 -20.09
N ASP A 212 8.38 11.93 -19.03
CA ASP A 212 9.63 11.18 -19.17
C ASP A 212 9.33 9.76 -19.67
N LYS A 213 10.03 9.33 -20.74
CA LYS A 213 9.85 8.01 -21.36
C LYS A 213 10.03 6.83 -20.40
N ARG A 214 10.76 7.01 -19.30
CA ARG A 214 10.96 5.99 -18.26
C ARG A 214 9.70 5.80 -17.43
N ILE A 215 8.91 6.86 -17.23
CA ILE A 215 7.64 6.84 -16.52
C ILE A 215 6.52 6.46 -17.48
N GLY A 216 6.23 7.33 -18.43
CA GLY A 216 5.24 7.16 -19.49
C GLY A 216 3.91 7.87 -19.22
N PRO A 217 3.18 8.24 -20.28
CA PRO A 217 1.97 9.08 -20.20
C PRO A 217 0.81 8.43 -19.45
N THR A 218 0.81 7.10 -19.29
CA THR A 218 -0.24 6.39 -18.55
C THR A 218 -0.34 6.80 -17.08
N PHE A 219 0.72 7.40 -16.52
CA PHE A 219 0.76 7.84 -15.12
C PHE A 219 0.33 9.31 -14.92
N VAL A 220 0.00 10.04 -15.99
CA VAL A 220 -0.34 11.47 -15.91
C VAL A 220 -1.55 11.76 -15.00
N GLY A 221 -2.47 10.81 -14.84
CA GLY A 221 -3.61 10.95 -13.92
C GLY A 221 -3.19 11.18 -12.47
N HIS A 222 -2.05 10.62 -12.05
CA HIS A 222 -1.54 10.79 -10.68
C HIS A 222 -1.04 12.21 -10.40
N ALA A 223 -0.80 13.02 -11.44
CA ALA A 223 -0.42 14.43 -11.28
C ALA A 223 -1.54 15.27 -10.65
N PHE A 224 -2.79 14.80 -10.71
CA PHE A 224 -3.95 15.53 -10.22
C PHE A 224 -4.46 15.01 -8.85
N THR A 225 -3.74 14.08 -8.22
CA THR A 225 -4.11 13.47 -6.93
C THR A 225 -4.27 14.50 -5.81
N GLY A 226 -3.46 15.56 -5.81
CA GLY A 226 -3.57 16.65 -4.82
C GLY A 226 -4.95 17.33 -4.81
N PHE A 227 -5.63 17.45 -5.96
CA PHE A 227 -7.00 17.97 -6.01
C PHE A 227 -8.00 17.00 -5.36
N VAL A 228 -7.83 15.70 -5.59
CA VAL A 228 -8.66 14.65 -4.99
C VAL A 228 -8.47 14.67 -3.47
N GLU A 229 -7.24 14.71 -2.98
CA GLU A 229 -6.91 14.75 -1.55
C GLU A 229 -7.50 15.98 -0.86
N ALA A 230 -7.41 17.14 -1.51
CA ALA A 230 -7.97 18.41 -1.03
C ALA A 230 -9.49 18.54 -1.24
N ALA A 231 -10.13 17.57 -1.90
CA ALA A 231 -11.53 17.63 -2.30
C ALA A 231 -11.90 18.88 -3.15
N ASP A 232 -10.95 19.42 -3.92
CA ASP A 232 -11.10 20.65 -4.71
C ASP A 232 -11.66 20.36 -6.10
N VAL A 233 -12.98 20.16 -6.17
CA VAL A 233 -13.68 19.84 -7.43
C VAL A 233 -13.59 20.99 -8.44
N ASP A 234 -13.77 22.24 -8.00
CA ASP A 234 -13.79 23.39 -8.90
C ASP A 234 -12.39 23.75 -9.42
N GLY A 235 -11.34 23.60 -8.59
CA GLY A 235 -9.96 23.74 -9.01
C GLY A 235 -9.58 22.70 -10.06
N LEU A 236 -9.90 21.42 -9.80
CA LEU A 236 -9.66 20.36 -10.78
C LEU A 236 -10.42 20.61 -12.09
N TRP A 237 -11.70 21.00 -12.00
CA TRP A 237 -12.50 21.30 -13.18
C TRP A 237 -11.88 22.42 -14.03
N ARG A 238 -11.43 23.51 -13.38
CA ARG A 238 -10.79 24.65 -14.07
C ARG A 238 -9.51 24.23 -14.78
N VAL A 239 -8.69 23.40 -14.13
CA VAL A 239 -7.42 22.90 -14.67
C VAL A 239 -7.67 22.00 -15.89
N LEU A 240 -8.56 21.01 -15.77
CA LEU A 240 -8.89 20.08 -16.85
C LEU A 240 -9.60 20.77 -18.03
N ALA A 241 -10.43 21.80 -17.78
CA ALA A 241 -11.07 22.57 -18.84
C ALA A 241 -10.13 23.59 -19.52
N GLY A 242 -8.96 23.88 -18.91
CA GLY A 242 -8.03 24.92 -19.36
C GLY A 242 -6.63 24.35 -19.59
N PRO A 243 -5.66 24.66 -18.71
CA PRO A 243 -4.24 24.39 -18.96
C PRO A 243 -3.88 22.90 -19.09
N ALA A 244 -4.68 21.99 -18.53
CA ALA A 244 -4.46 20.54 -18.62
C ALA A 244 -5.36 19.84 -19.64
N LYS A 245 -6.10 20.60 -20.45
CA LYS A 245 -7.08 20.05 -21.40
C LYS A 245 -6.44 19.07 -22.37
N GLY A 246 -6.99 17.86 -22.45
CA GLY A 246 -6.54 16.82 -23.39
C GLY A 246 -5.28 16.07 -22.96
N LEU A 247 -4.76 16.32 -21.75
CA LEU A 247 -3.68 15.51 -21.19
C LEU A 247 -4.16 14.10 -20.79
N LEU A 248 -5.46 13.96 -20.53
CA LEU A 248 -6.10 12.70 -20.17
C LEU A 248 -7.17 12.34 -21.19
N PRO A 249 -7.44 11.04 -21.42
CA PRO A 249 -8.65 10.61 -22.10
C PRO A 249 -9.89 11.04 -21.30
N GLU A 250 -11.03 11.23 -21.99
CA GLU A 250 -12.30 11.68 -21.40
C GLU A 250 -12.73 10.85 -20.18
N LEU A 251 -12.53 9.52 -20.24
CA LEU A 251 -12.82 8.64 -19.10
C LEU A 251 -11.91 8.92 -17.90
N GLY A 252 -10.62 9.19 -18.14
CA GLY A 252 -9.65 9.51 -17.09
C GLY A 252 -9.95 10.85 -16.42
N GLU A 253 -10.29 11.88 -17.21
CA GLU A 253 -10.74 13.17 -16.67
C GLU A 253 -12.00 13.01 -15.82
N SER A 254 -12.98 12.25 -16.32
CA SER A 254 -14.25 12.02 -15.63
C SER A 254 -14.07 11.20 -14.35
N ALA A 255 -13.17 10.21 -14.34
CA ALA A 255 -12.83 9.42 -13.16
C ALA A 255 -12.20 10.28 -12.05
N LEU A 256 -11.27 11.18 -12.39
CA LEU A 256 -10.67 12.11 -11.41
C LEU A 256 -11.70 13.07 -10.82
N LEU A 257 -12.59 13.63 -11.66
CA LEU A 257 -13.67 14.48 -11.19
C LEU A 257 -14.65 13.71 -10.30
N ALA A 258 -15.02 12.48 -10.69
CA ALA A 258 -15.87 11.62 -9.88
C ALA A 258 -15.24 11.29 -8.52
N ALA A 259 -13.97 10.90 -8.49
CA ALA A 259 -13.22 10.65 -7.26
C ALA A 259 -13.17 11.88 -6.35
N THR A 260 -12.92 13.07 -6.92
CA THR A 260 -12.88 14.33 -6.16
C THR A 260 -14.26 14.66 -5.58
N ILE A 261 -15.35 14.46 -6.34
CA ILE A 261 -16.72 14.65 -5.83
C ILE A 261 -17.03 13.65 -4.70
N ARG A 262 -16.66 12.38 -4.84
CA ARG A 262 -16.83 11.38 -3.76
C ARG A 262 -16.09 11.78 -2.50
N LYS A 263 -14.90 12.38 -2.62
CA LYS A 263 -14.16 12.90 -1.46
C LYS A 263 -14.83 14.15 -0.84
N ALA A 264 -15.34 15.05 -1.67
CA ALA A 264 -15.96 16.31 -1.25
C ALA A 264 -17.36 16.15 -0.65
N THR A 265 -18.01 15.01 -0.86
CA THR A 265 -19.42 14.80 -0.53
C THR A 265 -19.55 13.77 0.59
N PRO A 266 -20.31 14.04 1.66
CA PRO A 266 -20.58 13.03 2.68
C PRO A 266 -21.35 11.85 2.09
N HIS A 267 -21.27 10.69 2.74
CA HIS A 267 -22.03 9.51 2.33
C HIS A 267 -23.54 9.78 2.45
N ASN A 268 -24.30 9.53 1.37
CA ASN A 268 -25.74 9.77 1.26
C ASN A 268 -26.15 11.22 1.58
N PRO A 269 -25.69 12.21 0.79
CA PRO A 269 -26.02 13.61 1.04
C PRO A 269 -27.52 13.86 0.76
N GLU A 270 -28.11 14.91 1.34
CA GLU A 270 -29.50 15.27 1.05
C GLU A 270 -29.70 15.87 -0.35
N ARG A 271 -28.63 16.47 -0.89
CA ARG A 271 -28.59 17.10 -2.20
C ARG A 271 -27.33 16.69 -2.94
N ASN A 272 -27.39 16.71 -4.27
CA ASN A 272 -26.21 16.44 -5.08
C ASN A 272 -25.15 17.54 -4.89
N HIS A 273 -23.88 17.17 -5.05
CA HIS A 273 -22.83 18.17 -5.26
C HIS A 273 -23.16 18.99 -6.52
N PRO A 274 -22.93 20.33 -6.56
CA PRO A 274 -23.33 21.18 -7.70
C PRO A 274 -22.75 20.76 -9.07
N ARG A 275 -21.61 20.06 -9.07
CA ARG A 275 -20.96 19.53 -10.28
C ARG A 275 -21.31 18.08 -10.61
N LEU A 276 -22.04 17.37 -9.74
CA LEU A 276 -22.27 15.93 -9.87
C LEU A 276 -22.99 15.58 -11.17
N ASP A 277 -24.11 16.26 -11.46
CA ASP A 277 -24.87 15.98 -12.67
C ASP A 277 -24.03 16.19 -13.93
N ALA A 278 -23.19 17.22 -13.98
CA ALA A 278 -22.30 17.45 -15.12
C ALA A 278 -21.27 16.31 -15.31
N VAL A 279 -20.72 15.75 -14.21
CA VAL A 279 -19.82 14.58 -14.29
C VAL A 279 -20.56 13.32 -14.71
N VAL A 280 -21.76 13.09 -14.16
CA VAL A 280 -22.62 11.97 -14.56
C VAL A 280 -22.96 12.07 -16.04
N ASP A 281 -23.28 13.25 -16.56
CA ASP A 281 -23.58 13.48 -17.97
C ASP A 281 -22.40 13.12 -18.87
N ARG A 282 -21.19 13.56 -18.51
CA ARG A 282 -19.94 13.21 -19.22
C ARG A 282 -19.71 11.70 -19.24
N LEU A 283 -19.79 11.05 -18.08
CA LEU A 283 -19.66 9.59 -17.99
C LEU A 283 -20.72 8.88 -18.83
N ILE A 284 -21.97 9.34 -18.78
CA ILE A 284 -23.06 8.72 -19.54
C ILE A 284 -22.82 8.83 -21.04
N ALA A 285 -22.27 9.95 -21.51
CA ALA A 285 -22.01 10.23 -22.92
C ALA A 285 -20.87 9.39 -23.53
N ILE A 286 -20.00 8.79 -22.69
CA ILE A 286 -18.99 7.84 -23.16
C ILE A 286 -19.70 6.60 -23.71
N ASP A 287 -19.46 6.30 -24.99
CA ASP A 287 -20.08 5.17 -25.69
C ASP A 287 -19.71 3.82 -25.03
N PRO A 288 -20.66 3.11 -24.41
CA PRO A 288 -20.39 1.84 -23.75
C PRO A 288 -20.21 0.67 -24.73
N THR A 289 -20.41 0.88 -26.03
CA THR A 289 -20.31 -0.16 -27.07
C THR A 289 -18.96 -0.17 -27.80
N ALA A 290 -18.19 0.91 -27.70
CA ALA A 290 -16.93 1.06 -28.41
C ALA A 290 -15.85 0.09 -27.93
N ASP A 291 -15.72 -0.10 -26.61
CA ASP A 291 -14.73 -0.99 -26.02
C ASP A 291 -15.19 -1.54 -24.65
N LYS A 292 -14.87 -2.81 -24.38
CA LYS A 292 -15.32 -3.50 -23.16
C LYS A 292 -14.61 -3.00 -21.89
N ALA A 293 -13.35 -2.59 -21.99
CA ALA A 293 -12.63 -2.02 -20.85
C ALA A 293 -13.13 -0.59 -20.56
N VAL A 294 -13.37 0.22 -21.60
CA VAL A 294 -14.01 1.54 -21.48
C VAL A 294 -15.39 1.43 -20.84
N MET A 295 -16.23 0.51 -21.30
CA MET A 295 -17.55 0.25 -20.70
C MET A 295 -17.44 -0.07 -19.21
N ARG A 296 -16.56 -1.00 -18.83
CA ARG A 296 -16.37 -1.40 -17.42
C ARG A 296 -15.85 -0.26 -16.56
N GLY A 297 -14.87 0.50 -17.05
CA GLY A 297 -14.31 1.65 -16.33
C GLY A 297 -15.37 2.73 -16.11
N ARG A 298 -16.08 3.12 -17.16
CA ARG A 298 -17.22 4.05 -17.08
C ARG A 298 -18.28 3.59 -16.09
N ASP A 299 -18.71 2.33 -16.20
CA ASP A 299 -19.76 1.78 -15.34
C ASP A 299 -19.30 1.67 -13.88
N SER A 300 -18.01 1.42 -13.64
CA SER A 300 -17.42 1.43 -12.30
C SER A 300 -17.50 2.82 -11.68
N GLU A 301 -17.10 3.87 -12.42
CA GLU A 301 -17.17 5.23 -11.90
C GLU A 301 -18.61 5.69 -11.62
N LEU A 302 -19.55 5.34 -12.51
CA LEU A 302 -20.97 5.57 -12.30
C LEU A 302 -21.51 4.83 -11.07
N PHE A 303 -21.06 3.60 -10.85
CA PHE A 303 -21.41 2.80 -9.68
C PHE A 303 -20.86 3.42 -8.39
N ASP A 304 -19.57 3.75 -8.36
CA ASP A 304 -18.87 4.28 -7.18
C ASP A 304 -19.43 5.64 -6.75
N LEU A 305 -19.96 6.44 -7.69
CA LEU A 305 -20.64 7.70 -7.40
C LEU A 305 -21.91 7.53 -6.57
N TRP A 306 -22.51 6.33 -6.47
CA TRP A 306 -23.74 6.05 -5.72
C TRP A 306 -23.79 6.77 -4.36
N SER A 307 -22.70 6.65 -3.59
CA SER A 307 -22.58 7.20 -2.24
C SER A 307 -22.64 8.73 -2.17
N ALA A 308 -22.33 9.42 -3.27
CA ALA A 308 -22.32 10.87 -3.37
C ALA A 308 -23.60 11.43 -4.02
N ILE A 309 -24.54 10.58 -4.45
CA ILE A 309 -25.79 11.03 -5.06
C ILE A 309 -26.83 11.28 -3.97
N GLY A 310 -27.36 12.50 -3.89
CA GLY A 310 -28.46 12.83 -2.97
C GLY A 310 -29.86 12.74 -3.59
N GLU A 311 -29.99 12.97 -4.90
CA GLU A 311 -31.31 13.14 -5.52
C GLU A 311 -31.78 11.92 -6.32
N GLN A 312 -33.07 11.54 -6.19
CA GLN A 312 -33.69 10.37 -6.86
C GLN A 312 -33.47 10.34 -8.37
N ARG A 313 -33.69 11.50 -9.00
CA ARG A 313 -33.53 11.68 -10.43
C ARG A 313 -32.14 11.30 -10.93
N THR A 314 -31.07 11.72 -10.25
CA THR A 314 -29.69 11.44 -10.70
C THR A 314 -29.37 9.95 -10.58
N LEU A 315 -29.84 9.30 -9.52
CA LEU A 315 -29.66 7.86 -9.37
C LEU A 315 -30.39 7.05 -10.44
N ASP A 316 -31.64 7.41 -10.77
CA ASP A 316 -32.40 6.70 -11.79
C ASP A 316 -31.70 6.78 -13.16
N ARG A 317 -31.06 7.91 -13.45
CA ARG A 317 -30.23 8.09 -14.65
C ARG A 317 -29.01 7.17 -14.64
N VAL A 318 -28.29 7.10 -13.52
CA VAL A 318 -27.16 6.20 -13.33
C VAL A 318 -27.57 4.73 -13.51
N ARG A 319 -28.65 4.29 -12.83
CA ARG A 319 -29.21 2.93 -12.95
C ARG A 319 -29.57 2.57 -14.39
N LYS A 320 -30.14 3.51 -15.15
CA LYS A 320 -30.49 3.32 -16.56
C LYS A 320 -29.25 3.22 -17.46
N ALA A 321 -28.18 3.92 -17.11
CA ALA A 321 -26.97 4.04 -17.92
C ALA A 321 -25.97 2.88 -17.75
N VAL A 322 -25.88 2.29 -16.57
CA VAL A 322 -24.96 1.18 -16.27
C VAL A 322 -25.36 -0.09 -17.04
N ARG A 323 -24.39 -0.71 -17.73
CA ARG A 323 -24.58 -1.92 -18.55
C ARG A 323 -24.01 -3.18 -17.89
N THR A 324 -23.01 -3.00 -17.03
CA THR A 324 -22.34 -4.08 -16.31
C THR A 324 -23.32 -4.79 -15.36
N PRO A 325 -23.62 -6.10 -15.56
CA PRO A 325 -24.70 -6.77 -14.83
C PRO A 325 -24.54 -6.80 -13.31
N ALA A 326 -23.31 -6.94 -12.80
CA ALA A 326 -23.04 -6.95 -11.37
C ALA A 326 -23.41 -5.60 -10.72
N TYR A 327 -22.87 -4.50 -11.25
CA TYR A 327 -23.17 -3.15 -10.80
C TYR A 327 -24.64 -2.80 -10.92
N LYS A 328 -25.30 -3.23 -12.01
CA LYS A 328 -26.74 -3.00 -12.18
C LYS A 328 -27.57 -3.71 -11.10
N ARG A 329 -27.24 -4.96 -10.76
CA ARG A 329 -27.92 -5.69 -9.67
C ARG A 329 -27.71 -4.97 -8.34
N GLU A 330 -26.47 -4.63 -8.03
CA GLU A 330 -26.14 -3.95 -6.77
C GLU A 330 -26.84 -2.60 -6.66
N LEU A 331 -26.78 -1.73 -7.67
CA LEU A 331 -27.49 -0.43 -7.66
C LEU A 331 -29.00 -0.56 -7.51
N THR A 332 -29.60 -1.68 -7.90
CA THR A 332 -31.03 -1.94 -7.73
C THR A 332 -31.36 -2.34 -6.29
N ILE A 333 -30.45 -3.06 -5.63
CA ILE A 333 -30.59 -3.53 -4.24
C ILE A 333 -30.17 -2.45 -3.24
N LEU A 334 -29.23 -1.58 -3.63
CA LEU A 334 -28.76 -0.48 -2.80
C LEU A 334 -29.95 0.44 -2.47
N PRO A 335 -30.28 0.60 -1.19
CA PRO A 335 -31.47 1.32 -0.78
C PRO A 335 -31.23 2.82 -0.88
N ARG A 336 -32.18 3.53 -1.50
CA ARG A 336 -32.58 4.84 -0.93
C ARG A 336 -33.79 4.74 -0.02
N GLU A 337 -34.44 3.59 -0.02
CA GLU A 337 -35.79 3.37 0.50
C GLU A 337 -35.77 2.74 1.91
N ILE A 338 -35.24 3.45 2.90
CA ILE A 338 -35.80 3.42 4.26
C ILE A 338 -35.82 4.86 4.76
N ARG A 339 -36.71 5.69 4.23
CA ARG A 339 -37.20 6.85 4.97
C ARG A 339 -38.72 6.81 4.98
N THR A 340 -39.25 7.04 6.18
CA THR A 340 -40.65 7.37 6.53
C THR A 340 -41.73 6.29 6.37
N ASN A 341 -41.79 5.34 7.32
CA ASN A 341 -43.06 4.65 7.63
C ASN A 341 -43.27 4.38 9.14
N HIS A 342 -42.59 5.12 10.03
CA HIS A 342 -42.88 5.10 11.47
C HIS A 342 -43.46 6.39 12.06
N ASP A 343 -43.70 7.43 11.26
CA ASP A 343 -44.42 8.65 11.70
C ASP A 343 -45.85 8.77 11.13
N ARG A 344 -46.48 7.66 10.75
CA ARG A 344 -47.91 7.63 10.37
C ARG A 344 -48.74 6.53 11.03
N ARG A 345 -48.28 5.96 12.13
CA ARG A 345 -49.11 5.17 13.07
C ARG A 345 -48.53 5.31 14.47
N GLY A 346 -49.14 6.16 15.29
CA GLY A 346 -48.79 6.38 16.69
C GLY A 346 -49.31 7.73 17.14
#